data_AF-A0A350CHU2-F1
#
_entry.id   AF-A0A350CHU2-F1
#
_cell.length_a   1.000
_cell.length_b   1.000
_cell.length_c   1.000
_cell.angle_alpha   90.00
_cell.angle_beta   90.00
_cell.angle_gamma   90.00
#
_symmetry.space_group_name_H-M   'P 1'
#
loop_
_entity.id
_entity.type
_entity.pdbx_description
1 polymer ?
#
loop_
_entity_poly.entity_id
_entity_poly.type
_entity_poly.pdbx_seq_one_letter_code
_entity_poly.pdbx_strand_id
1 'polypeptide(L)'
;ELEAVIYQHTWLKTTGNLPGESTPADLAALAARHSRARLICGHTGGNWELGLRTVRPYPNISVDLGGGDPLSGVAEMAVREVGADRVLYGSDVAGRSFASQLAKVTGALLEEPVKQAILGQNLKRLLTPMLQRKGVRI
;
A
#
# COMPACT_ATOMS: atom_id res chain seq x y z
N GLU A 1 -15.05 -16.86 -4.15
CA GLU A 1 -15.30 -16.52 -5.56
C GLU A 1 -14.05 -16.24 -6.39
N LEU A 2 -13.29 -15.15 -6.30
CA LEU A 2 -12.10 -14.97 -7.19
C LEU A 2 -10.75 -14.66 -6.50
N GLU A 3 -10.74 -14.38 -5.20
CA GLU A 3 -9.55 -13.90 -4.44
C GLU A 3 -8.85 -12.69 -5.04
N ALA A 4 -9.57 -11.92 -5.84
CA ALA A 4 -9.05 -10.70 -6.43
C ALA A 4 -8.55 -9.76 -5.33
N VAL A 5 -7.39 -9.16 -5.61
CA VAL A 5 -6.86 -8.05 -4.82
C VAL A 5 -7.39 -6.77 -5.45
N ILE A 6 -8.00 -5.92 -4.65
CA ILE A 6 -8.59 -4.66 -5.11
C ILE A 6 -7.64 -3.54 -4.71
N TYR A 7 -7.12 -2.85 -5.72
CA TYR A 7 -6.37 -1.62 -5.52
C TYR A 7 -7.32 -0.44 -5.65
N GLN A 8 -7.35 0.44 -4.64
CA GLN A 8 -8.10 1.69 -4.73
C GLN A 8 -7.11 2.84 -4.59
N HIS A 9 -7.02 3.66 -5.63
CA HIS A 9 -6.30 4.93 -5.53
C HIS A 9 -6.95 5.78 -4.43
N THR A 10 -6.18 6.28 -3.47
CA THR A 10 -6.69 7.12 -2.38
C THR A 10 -5.82 8.35 -2.22
N TRP A 11 -6.44 9.52 -2.01
CA TRP A 11 -5.70 10.75 -1.85
C TRP A 11 -6.39 11.70 -0.86
N LEU A 12 -5.60 12.34 0.00
CA LEU A 12 -6.01 13.42 0.89
C LEU A 12 -5.23 14.67 0.48
N LYS A 13 -5.87 15.58 -0.25
CA LYS A 13 -5.24 16.84 -0.68
C LYS A 13 -5.22 17.84 0.46
N THR A 14 -4.11 18.56 0.61
CA THR A 14 -3.98 19.65 1.59
C THR A 14 -5.03 20.74 1.39
N THR A 15 -5.47 20.97 0.15
CA THR A 15 -6.48 21.97 -0.22
C THR A 15 -7.91 21.45 -0.19
N GLY A 16 -8.12 20.21 0.27
CA GLY A 16 -9.38 19.50 0.11
C GLY A 16 -9.49 18.78 -1.24
N ASN A 17 -10.24 17.69 -1.23
CA ASN A 17 -10.47 16.83 -2.39
C ASN A 17 -11.58 17.37 -3.29
N LEU A 18 -11.51 17.05 -4.58
CA LEU A 18 -12.55 17.34 -5.56
C LEU A 18 -13.68 16.30 -5.46
N PRO A 19 -14.89 16.63 -5.98
CA PRO A 19 -15.99 15.67 -6.05
C PRO A 19 -15.57 14.36 -6.75
N GLY A 20 -15.86 13.23 -6.12
CA GLY A 20 -15.58 11.89 -6.66
C GLY A 20 -14.17 11.35 -6.37
N GLU A 21 -13.29 12.13 -5.74
CA GLU A 21 -11.98 11.63 -5.31
C GLU A 21 -12.12 10.76 -4.06
N SER A 22 -11.57 9.56 -4.13
CA SER A 22 -11.57 8.62 -3.01
C SER A 22 -10.50 8.93 -1.97
N THR A 23 -10.85 8.70 -0.72
CA THR A 23 -10.01 8.85 0.46
C THR A 23 -9.72 7.49 1.12
N PRO A 24 -8.73 7.42 2.03
CA PRO A 24 -8.53 6.23 2.85
C PRO A 24 -9.77 5.86 3.70
N ALA A 25 -10.63 6.83 4.03
CA ALA A 25 -11.86 6.57 4.79
C ALA A 25 -12.90 5.78 3.97
N ASP A 26 -12.99 6.04 2.66
CA ASP A 26 -13.86 5.28 1.76
C ASP A 26 -13.40 3.82 1.68
N LEU A 27 -12.08 3.61 1.60
CA LEU A 27 -11.49 2.27 1.62
C LEU A 27 -11.69 1.57 2.96
N ALA A 28 -11.56 2.29 4.08
CA ALA A 28 -11.83 1.76 5.42
C ALA A 28 -13.29 1.30 5.57
N ALA A 29 -14.24 2.08 5.04
CA ALA A 29 -15.65 1.70 5.01
C ALA A 29 -15.89 0.43 4.17
N LEU A 30 -15.19 0.28 3.04
CA LEU A 30 -15.22 -0.93 2.23
C LEU A 30 -14.64 -2.13 3.00
N ALA A 31 -13.50 -1.94 3.67
CA ALA A 31 -12.82 -2.99 4.45
C ALA A 31 -13.68 -3.51 5.60
N ALA A 32 -14.39 -2.61 6.30
CA ALA A 32 -15.31 -2.96 7.37
C ALA A 32 -16.47 -3.84 6.87
N ARG A 33 -17.06 -3.50 5.72
CA ARG A 33 -18.17 -4.25 5.12
C ARG A 33 -17.73 -5.59 4.52
N HIS A 34 -16.48 -5.68 4.07
CA HIS A 34 -15.94 -6.85 3.37
C HIS A 34 -14.63 -7.32 3.99
N SER A 35 -14.68 -7.80 5.24
CA SER A 35 -13.51 -8.24 6.01
C SER A 35 -12.69 -9.36 5.37
N ARG A 36 -13.27 -10.10 4.41
CA ARG A 36 -12.60 -11.15 3.64
C ARG A 36 -11.92 -10.67 2.34
N ALA A 37 -12.22 -9.44 1.90
CA ALA A 37 -11.60 -8.86 0.72
C ALA A 37 -10.16 -8.47 1.00
N ARG A 38 -9.27 -8.57 0.00
CA ARG A 38 -7.88 -8.11 0.08
C ARG A 38 -7.76 -6.77 -0.63
N LEU A 39 -7.43 -5.73 0.13
CA LEU A 39 -7.49 -4.35 -0.34
C LEU A 39 -6.11 -3.70 -0.29
N ILE A 40 -5.84 -2.80 -1.23
CA ILE A 40 -4.64 -1.96 -1.21
C ILE A 40 -5.06 -0.48 -1.14
N CYS A 41 -4.57 0.21 -0.13
CA CYS A 41 -4.66 1.65 0.03
C CYS A 41 -3.62 2.32 -0.87
N GLY A 42 -4.09 2.78 -2.03
CA GLY A 42 -3.25 3.35 -3.06
C GLY A 42 -2.55 4.62 -2.59
N HIS A 43 -1.25 4.71 -2.86
CA HIS A 43 -0.36 5.82 -2.48
C HIS A 43 -0.36 6.12 -0.97
N THR A 44 -0.79 5.17 -0.16
CA THR A 44 -1.00 5.36 1.28
C THR A 44 -1.88 6.59 1.58
N GLY A 45 -2.78 6.98 0.67
CA GLY A 45 -3.65 8.15 0.85
C GLY A 45 -3.04 9.50 0.48
N GLY A 46 -1.86 9.55 -0.15
CA GLY A 46 -1.17 10.80 -0.54
C GLY A 46 -0.57 11.54 0.65
N ASN A 47 -1.43 11.98 1.58
CA ASN A 47 -1.03 12.34 2.95
C ASN A 47 -0.89 11.05 3.76
N TRP A 48 0.30 10.45 3.65
CA TRP A 48 0.60 9.11 4.12
C TRP A 48 0.46 8.96 5.64
N GLU A 49 0.74 10.00 6.43
CA GLU A 49 0.58 9.95 7.88
C GLU A 49 -0.89 9.77 8.30
N LEU A 50 -1.80 10.45 7.61
CA LEU A 50 -3.24 10.32 7.87
C LEU A 50 -3.80 9.03 7.27
N GLY A 51 -3.35 8.67 6.06
CA GLY A 51 -3.76 7.43 5.41
C GLY A 51 -3.41 6.20 6.23
N LEU A 52 -2.17 6.08 6.72
CA LEU A 52 -1.73 4.97 7.58
C LEU A 52 -2.59 4.85 8.84
N ARG A 53 -2.84 5.96 9.54
CA ARG A 53 -3.67 5.95 10.76
C ARG A 53 -5.12 5.55 10.48
N THR A 54 -5.65 5.94 9.32
CA THR A 54 -7.02 5.61 8.90
C THR A 54 -7.17 4.11 8.64
N VAL A 55 -6.19 3.49 7.98
CA VAL A 55 -6.29 2.07 7.57
C VAL A 55 -5.70 1.08 8.58
N ARG A 56 -4.93 1.57 9.57
CA ARG A 56 -4.30 0.76 10.62
C ARG A 56 -5.24 -0.29 11.26
N PRO A 57 -6.50 0.04 11.64
CA PRO A 57 -7.39 -0.92 12.30
C PRO A 57 -7.85 -2.10 11.42
N TYR A 58 -7.63 -2.03 10.10
CA TYR A 58 -8.19 -2.98 9.14
C TYR A 58 -7.10 -3.94 8.63
N PRO A 59 -6.98 -5.16 9.19
CA PRO A 59 -5.90 -6.08 8.84
C PRO A 59 -5.94 -6.58 7.39
N ASN A 60 -7.08 -6.42 6.71
CA ASN A 60 -7.29 -6.78 5.31
C ASN A 60 -6.92 -5.68 4.31
N ILE A 61 -6.37 -4.55 4.78
CA ILE A 61 -5.78 -3.49 3.96
C ILE A 61 -4.25 -3.57 4.02
N SER A 62 -3.63 -3.67 2.85
CA SER A 62 -2.21 -3.35 2.63
C SER A 62 -2.04 -1.92 2.13
N VAL A 63 -0.85 -1.34 2.26
CA VAL A 63 -0.53 0.02 1.79
C VAL A 63 0.63 -0.04 0.82
N ASP A 64 0.57 0.74 -0.26
CA ASP A 64 1.70 0.87 -1.20
C ASP A 64 2.42 2.21 -1.02
N LEU A 65 3.74 2.19 -1.19
CA LEU A 65 4.62 3.34 -0.99
C LEU A 65 4.79 4.21 -2.26
N GLY A 66 4.09 3.90 -3.35
CA GLY A 66 4.16 4.62 -4.60
C GLY A 66 3.52 6.00 -4.53
N GLY A 67 3.88 6.87 -5.48
CA GLY A 67 3.41 8.25 -5.52
C GLY A 67 3.99 9.11 -4.41
N GLY A 68 3.51 10.35 -4.29
CA GLY A 68 4.02 11.31 -3.32
C GLY A 68 5.53 11.63 -3.48
N ASP A 69 6.01 12.53 -2.62
CA ASP A 69 7.43 12.90 -2.64
C ASP A 69 8.30 11.81 -1.99
N PRO A 70 9.57 11.67 -2.42
CA PRO A 70 10.50 10.69 -1.88
C PRO A 70 11.02 11.13 -0.51
N LEU A 71 10.16 11.05 0.50
CA LEU A 71 10.46 11.42 1.88
C LEU A 71 11.03 10.23 2.66
N SER A 72 12.08 10.49 3.44
CA SER A 72 12.61 9.54 4.43
C SER A 72 11.58 9.33 5.55
N GLY A 73 11.54 8.13 6.14
CA GLY A 73 10.64 7.81 7.25
C GLY A 73 9.28 7.23 6.85
N VAL A 74 8.91 7.30 5.56
CA VAL A 74 7.61 6.80 5.07
C VAL A 74 7.53 5.27 5.25
N ALA A 75 8.57 4.53 4.86
CA ALA A 75 8.60 3.08 5.00
C ALA A 75 8.60 2.64 6.47
N GLU A 76 9.38 3.34 7.32
CA GLU A 76 9.47 3.08 8.75
C GLU A 76 8.14 3.31 9.47
N MET A 77 7.46 4.42 9.16
CA MET A 77 6.14 4.69 9.71
C MET A 77 5.11 3.69 9.19
N ALA A 78 5.15 3.33 7.91
CA ALA A 78 4.24 2.31 7.37
C ALA A 78 4.42 0.97 8.12
N VAL A 79 5.66 0.50 8.28
CA VAL A 79 5.96 -0.73 9.03
C VAL A 79 5.49 -0.63 10.48
N ARG A 80 5.72 0.50 11.15
CA ARG A 80 5.28 0.72 12.53
C ARG A 80 3.76 0.72 12.68
N GLU A 81 3.03 1.37 11.77
CA GLU A 81 1.58 1.55 11.89
C GLU A 81 0.80 0.32 11.42
N VAL A 82 1.23 -0.33 10.33
CA VAL A 82 0.47 -1.45 9.72
C VAL A 82 1.16 -2.81 9.81
N GLY A 83 2.44 -2.85 10.21
CA GLY A 83 3.25 -4.07 10.22
C GLY A 83 3.91 -4.34 8.88
N ALA A 84 5.11 -4.93 8.91
CA ALA A 84 5.95 -5.18 7.73
C ALA A 84 5.22 -5.95 6.61
N ASP A 85 4.38 -6.92 6.97
CA ASP A 85 3.65 -7.78 6.04
C ASP A 85 2.60 -7.06 5.18
N ARG A 86 2.23 -5.82 5.55
CA ARG A 86 1.18 -5.05 4.87
C ARG A 86 1.72 -3.89 4.05
N VAL A 87 3.04 -3.73 3.97
CA VAL A 87 3.69 -2.64 3.23
C VAL A 87 4.19 -3.14 1.87
N LEU A 88 3.83 -2.45 0.80
CA LEU A 88 4.12 -2.81 -0.58
C LEU A 88 4.96 -1.72 -1.25
N TYR A 89 5.94 -2.10 -2.06
CA TYR A 89 6.60 -1.17 -2.96
C TYR A 89 5.69 -0.79 -4.13
N GLY A 90 5.73 0.48 -4.52
CA GLY A 90 5.13 1.00 -5.74
C GLY A 90 6.07 2.03 -6.37
N SER A 91 6.35 1.91 -7.67
CA SER A 91 7.26 2.83 -8.36
C SER A 91 6.59 4.10 -8.86
N ASP A 92 5.28 4.06 -9.10
CA ASP A 92 4.52 5.15 -9.74
C ASP A 92 5.22 5.71 -11.00
N VAL A 93 5.85 4.80 -11.77
CA VAL A 93 6.63 5.14 -12.97
C VAL A 93 5.74 5.78 -14.03
N ALA A 94 6.32 6.74 -14.77
CA ALA A 94 5.70 7.76 -15.63
C ALA A 94 5.24 9.01 -14.87
N GLY A 95 4.85 8.89 -13.59
CA GLY A 95 4.62 10.03 -12.69
C GLY A 95 5.85 10.38 -11.81
N ARG A 96 6.68 9.39 -11.49
CA ARG A 96 7.86 9.51 -10.61
C ARG A 96 9.08 8.77 -11.17
N SER A 97 10.26 9.13 -10.66
CA SER A 97 11.51 8.42 -10.96
C SER A 97 11.61 7.12 -10.18
N PHE A 98 12.00 6.03 -10.85
CA PHE A 98 12.27 4.74 -10.20
C PHE A 98 13.28 4.88 -9.06
N ALA A 99 14.35 5.63 -9.27
CA ALA A 99 15.43 5.73 -8.30
C ALA A 99 14.96 6.37 -6.99
N SER A 100 14.14 7.41 -7.07
CA SER A 100 13.65 8.11 -5.87
C SER A 100 12.61 7.30 -5.11
N GLN A 101 11.78 6.53 -5.81
CA GLN A 101 10.78 5.67 -5.18
C GLN A 101 11.43 4.44 -4.56
N LEU A 102 12.44 3.86 -5.22
CA LEU A 102 13.26 2.79 -4.66
C LEU A 102 14.00 3.25 -3.39
N ALA A 103 14.50 4.50 -3.40
CA ALA A 103 15.22 5.09 -2.25
C ALA A 103 14.38 5.16 -0.97
N LYS A 104 13.05 5.27 -1.06
CA LYS A 104 12.16 5.22 0.12
C LYS A 104 12.29 3.91 0.89
N VAL A 105 12.63 2.81 0.21
CA VAL A 105 12.77 1.48 0.83
C VAL A 105 14.23 1.15 1.09
N THR A 106 15.11 1.36 0.11
CA THR A 106 16.53 1.01 0.26
C THR A 106 17.23 1.89 1.29
N GLY A 107 16.87 3.17 1.37
CA GLY A 107 17.38 4.13 2.35
C GLY A 107 16.71 4.06 3.72
N ALA A 108 15.68 3.22 3.91
CA ALA A 108 14.97 3.13 5.19
C ALA A 108 15.84 2.51 6.29
N LEU A 109 15.64 2.92 7.54
CA LEU A 109 16.25 2.31 8.72
C LEU A 109 15.47 1.07 9.18
N LEU A 110 15.36 0.11 8.26
CA LEU A 110 14.69 -1.18 8.46
C LEU A 110 15.69 -2.32 8.26
N GLU A 111 15.44 -3.45 8.90
CA GLU A 111 16.22 -4.66 8.66
C GLU A 111 16.11 -5.11 7.20
N GLU A 112 17.19 -5.67 6.65
CA GLU A 112 17.25 -6.07 5.25
C GLU A 112 16.12 -7.05 4.85
N PRO A 113 15.74 -8.06 5.66
CA PRO A 113 14.61 -8.93 5.34
C PRO A 113 13.29 -8.17 5.17
N VAL A 114 13.07 -7.11 5.96
CA VAL A 114 11.87 -6.27 5.86
C VAL A 114 11.87 -5.48 4.56
N LYS A 115 13.02 -4.90 4.18
CA LYS A 115 13.17 -4.20 2.88
C LYS A 115 12.90 -5.13 1.71
N GLN A 116 13.47 -6.33 1.72
CA GLN A 116 13.24 -7.34 0.68
C GLN A 116 11.76 -7.77 0.63
N ALA A 117 11.11 -7.89 1.78
CA ALA A 117 9.69 -8.21 1.83
C ALA A 117 8.83 -7.12 1.17
N ILE A 118 9.10 -5.84 1.49
CA ILE A 118 8.41 -4.68 0.89
C ILE A 118 8.63 -4.63 -0.63
N LEU A 119 9.86 -4.86 -1.08
CA LEU A 119 10.25 -4.75 -2.50
C LEU A 119 9.61 -5.81 -3.41
N GLY A 120 9.09 -6.92 -2.87
CA GLY A 120 8.37 -7.87 -3.72
C GLY A 120 7.70 -9.05 -3.03
N GLN A 121 8.20 -9.52 -1.88
CA GLN A 121 7.67 -10.75 -1.28
C GLN A 121 6.24 -10.54 -0.76
N ASN A 122 5.93 -9.37 -0.21
CA ASN A 122 4.60 -9.04 0.29
C ASN A 122 3.54 -9.05 -0.83
N LEU A 123 3.84 -8.42 -1.97
CA LEU A 123 2.94 -8.42 -3.12
C LEU A 123 2.79 -9.83 -3.70
N LYS A 124 3.89 -10.60 -3.80
CA LYS A 124 3.85 -12.00 -4.24
C LYS A 124 2.89 -12.80 -3.35
N ARG A 125 3.08 -12.76 -2.02
CA ARG A 125 2.21 -13.44 -1.05
C ARG A 125 0.74 -13.01 -1.15
N LEU A 126 0.48 -11.71 -1.36
CA LEU A 126 -0.87 -11.18 -1.49
C LEU A 126 -1.62 -11.71 -2.73
N LEU A 127 -0.90 -11.84 -3.86
CA LEU A 127 -1.43 -12.30 -5.14
C LEU A 127 -1.46 -13.83 -5.28
N THR A 128 -0.59 -14.56 -4.58
CA THR A 128 -0.41 -16.02 -4.71
C THR A 128 -1.73 -16.80 -4.74
N PRO A 129 -2.69 -16.60 -3.83
CA PRO A 129 -3.92 -17.40 -3.85
C PRO A 129 -4.75 -17.23 -5.13
N MET A 130 -4.89 -15.98 -5.64
CA MET A 130 -5.57 -15.73 -6.91
C MET A 130 -4.82 -16.38 -8.09
N LEU A 131 -3.49 -16.28 -8.10
CA LEU A 131 -2.65 -16.86 -9.15
C LEU A 131 -2.76 -18.39 -9.17
N GLN A 132 -2.72 -19.05 -8.01
CA GLN A 132 -2.90 -20.49 -7.88
C GLN A 132 -4.28 -20.94 -8.39
N ARG A 133 -5.35 -20.22 -8.04
CA ARG A 133 -6.70 -20.53 -8.56
C ARG A 133 -6.82 -20.41 -10.07
N LYS A 134 -6.04 -19.50 -10.68
CA LYS A 134 -5.96 -19.32 -12.13
C LYS A 134 -5.01 -20.32 -12.81
N GLY A 135 -4.42 -21.26 -12.06
CA GLY A 135 -3.49 -22.25 -12.60
C GLY A 135 -2.10 -21.69 -12.96
N VAL A 136 -1.75 -20.49 -12.49
CA VAL A 136 -0.41 -19.90 -12.70
C VAL A 136 0.60 -20.63 -11.81
N ARG A 137 1.71 -21.09 -12.40
CA ARG A 137 2.85 -21.68 -11.66
C ARG A 137 3.73 -20.54 -11.12
N ILE A 138 4.02 -20.54 -9.82
CA ILE A 138 4.65 -19.42 -9.08
C ILE A 138 5.81 -19.88 -8.19
#